data_AF-A0A9E6V4B7-F1
#
_entry.id   AF-A0A9E6V4B7-F1
#
_cell.length_a   1.000
_cell.length_b   1.000
_cell.length_c   1.000
_cell.angle_alpha   90.00
_cell.angle_beta   90.00
_cell.angle_gamma   90.00
#
_symmetry.space_group_name_H-M   'P 1'
#
loop_
_entity.id
_entity.type
_entity.pdbx_description
1 polymer ?
#
loop_
_entity_poly.entity_id
_entity_poly.type
_entity_poly.pdbx_seq_one_letter_code
_entity_poly.pdbx_strand_id
1 'polypeptide(L)'
;MLKNSQDIVTSWCRLCGFVMVLWVVLILVAPDNANSAPLPMKPSEAMQDAFEKSYAHPEDVDAALRYAKEAIAHGDYESAVAPLERVLMFNSKLASVRLEVGVMYYLLNAHKAAEVHLYQVITDPKADDDLKKRAYSYLDKM
;
A
#
# COMPACT_ATOMS: atom_id res chain seq x y z
N MET A 1 -29.16 -25.27 59.38
CA MET A 1 -28.00 -26.20 59.42
C MET A 1 -27.69 -26.62 57.99
N LEU A 2 -26.40 -26.56 57.64
CA LEU A 2 -25.83 -26.35 56.31
C LEU A 2 -26.02 -27.55 55.36
N LYS A 3 -26.69 -27.32 54.22
CA LYS A 3 -26.76 -28.30 53.12
C LYS A 3 -25.53 -28.14 52.22
N ASN A 4 -24.52 -28.95 52.57
CA ASN A 4 -23.56 -29.63 51.71
C ASN A 4 -22.96 -28.86 50.51
N SER A 5 -21.77 -28.29 50.73
CA SER A 5 -20.88 -27.66 49.75
C SER A 5 -20.24 -28.62 48.73
N GLN A 6 -20.64 -29.89 48.71
CA GLN A 6 -20.05 -30.94 47.87
C GLN A 6 -20.68 -31.06 46.48
N ASP A 7 -21.86 -30.47 46.26
CA ASP A 7 -22.57 -30.53 44.96
C ASP A 7 -22.12 -29.44 43.97
N ILE A 8 -21.40 -28.41 44.46
CA ILE A 8 -20.90 -27.30 43.63
C ILE A 8 -19.60 -27.71 42.92
N VAL A 9 -18.78 -28.56 43.57
CA VAL A 9 -17.46 -28.98 43.07
C VAL A 9 -17.58 -29.97 41.89
N THR A 10 -18.66 -30.74 41.81
CA THR A 10 -18.84 -31.78 40.77
C THR A 10 -19.51 -31.25 39.48
N SER A 11 -20.21 -30.13 39.55
CA SER A 11 -20.83 -29.50 38.37
C SER A 11 -19.83 -28.69 37.52
N TRP A 12 -18.80 -28.12 38.15
CA TRP A 12 -17.77 -27.32 37.48
C TRP A 12 -16.64 -28.17 36.86
N CYS A 13 -16.55 -29.45 37.20
CA CYS A 13 -15.52 -30.35 36.69
C CYS A 13 -15.85 -30.98 35.31
N ARG A 14 -17.09 -30.83 34.82
CA ARG A 14 -17.50 -31.30 33.47
C ARG A 14 -17.51 -30.20 32.40
N LEU A 15 -17.42 -28.93 32.78
CA LEU A 15 -17.44 -27.80 31.83
C LEU A 15 -16.02 -27.35 31.39
N CYS A 16 -14.99 -27.58 32.20
CA CYS A 16 -13.61 -27.19 31.86
C CYS A 16 -12.91 -28.15 30.88
N GLY A 17 -13.33 -29.43 30.82
CA GLY A 17 -12.68 -30.43 29.97
C GLY A 17 -12.93 -30.27 28.46
N PHE A 18 -14.04 -29.65 28.06
CA PHE A 18 -14.41 -29.54 26.64
C PHE A 18 -13.96 -28.22 25.99
N VAL A 19 -13.78 -27.15 26.77
CA VAL A 19 -13.31 -25.85 26.25
C VAL A 19 -11.79 -25.82 26.07
N MET A 20 -11.03 -26.64 26.80
CA MET A 20 -9.56 -26.67 26.69
C MET A 20 -9.05 -27.50 25.50
N VAL A 21 -9.82 -28.46 24.96
CA VAL A 21 -9.41 -29.26 23.79
C VAL A 21 -9.71 -28.53 22.47
N LEU A 22 -10.73 -27.68 22.42
CA LEU A 22 -11.03 -26.84 21.26
C LEU A 22 -10.12 -25.60 21.10
N TRP A 23 -9.26 -25.32 22.08
CA TRP A 23 -8.21 -24.30 21.98
C TRP A 23 -6.82 -24.88 21.64
N VAL A 24 -6.67 -26.21 21.62
CA VAL A 24 -5.37 -26.89 21.33
C VAL A 24 -5.34 -27.54 19.94
N VAL A 25 -6.49 -27.75 19.28
CA VAL A 25 -6.54 -28.33 17.92
C VAL A 25 -6.41 -27.29 16.79
N LEU A 26 -6.37 -25.99 17.10
CA LEU A 26 -6.24 -24.91 16.11
C LEU A 26 -4.78 -24.53 15.77
N ILE A 27 -3.83 -25.45 15.95
CA ILE A 27 -2.39 -25.22 15.68
C ILE A 27 -1.78 -26.22 14.66
N LEU A 28 -2.55 -27.12 14.02
CA LEU A 28 -1.95 -28.17 13.18
C LEU A 28 -2.37 -28.30 11.71
N VAL A 29 -2.85 -27.22 11.07
CA VAL A 29 -2.82 -27.12 9.60
C VAL A 29 -2.44 -25.70 9.18
N ALA A 30 -1.14 -25.39 9.23
CA ALA A 30 -0.62 -24.36 8.34
C ALA A 30 -0.40 -25.02 6.98
N PRO A 31 -0.99 -24.54 5.87
CA PRO A 31 -0.49 -24.92 4.56
C PRO A 31 0.97 -24.45 4.47
N ASP A 32 1.88 -25.33 4.06
CA ASP A 32 3.22 -24.95 3.58
C ASP A 32 3.04 -24.23 2.23
N ASN A 33 2.42 -23.05 2.23
CA ASN A 33 2.62 -22.07 1.18
C ASN A 33 3.83 -21.23 1.59
N ALA A 34 5.02 -21.83 1.46
CA ALA A 34 6.27 -21.11 1.39
C ALA A 34 6.30 -20.29 0.09
N ASN A 35 5.40 -19.30 -0.02
CA ASN A 35 5.61 -18.13 -0.85
C ASN A 35 6.92 -17.55 -0.34
N SER A 36 7.98 -17.69 -1.12
CA SER A 36 9.22 -16.96 -0.92
C SER A 36 8.90 -15.49 -1.18
N ALA A 37 8.26 -14.83 -0.21
CA ALA A 37 8.12 -13.39 -0.23
C ALA A 37 9.54 -12.84 -0.45
N PRO A 38 9.77 -12.01 -1.48
CA PRO A 38 11.07 -11.38 -1.67
C PRO A 38 11.50 -10.76 -0.34
N LEU A 39 12.72 -11.05 0.10
CA LEU A 39 13.27 -10.39 1.29
C LEU A 39 13.15 -8.87 1.08
N PRO A 40 12.77 -8.09 2.12
CA PRO A 40 12.69 -6.65 2.00
C PRO A 40 14.05 -6.12 1.49
N MET A 41 14.06 -5.60 0.28
CA MET A 41 15.24 -5.00 -0.31
C MET A 41 15.58 -3.77 0.53
N LYS A 42 16.81 -3.70 1.04
CA LYS A 42 17.26 -2.50 1.76
C LYS A 42 17.23 -1.32 0.77
N PRO A 43 16.63 -0.17 1.14
CA PRO A 43 16.70 1.05 0.34
C PRO A 43 18.15 1.37 -0.03
N SER A 44 18.36 1.86 -1.26
CA SER A 44 19.66 2.41 -1.63
C SER A 44 19.97 3.65 -0.78
N GLU A 45 21.25 3.97 -0.58
CA GLU A 45 21.64 5.20 0.15
C GLU A 45 21.02 6.45 -0.50
N ALA A 46 20.94 6.48 -1.84
CA ALA A 46 20.32 7.57 -2.58
C ALA A 46 18.81 7.68 -2.33
N MET A 47 18.10 6.56 -2.27
CA MET A 47 16.67 6.53 -1.93
C MET A 47 16.46 7.06 -0.51
N GLN A 48 17.29 6.62 0.44
CA GLN A 48 17.18 7.03 1.83
C GLN A 48 17.46 8.53 2.03
N ASP A 49 18.52 9.06 1.42
CA ASP A 49 18.81 10.52 1.45
C ASP A 49 17.67 11.35 0.82
N ALA A 50 17.12 10.89 -0.31
CA ALA A 50 16.00 11.56 -0.96
C ALA A 50 14.72 11.52 -0.09
N PHE A 51 14.45 10.38 0.56
CA PHE A 51 13.35 10.24 1.51
C PHE A 51 13.50 11.20 2.69
N GLU A 52 14.64 11.19 3.36
CA GLU A 52 14.91 12.01 4.54
C GLU A 52 14.76 13.50 4.22
N LYS A 53 15.29 13.96 3.07
CA LYS A 53 15.12 15.34 2.61
C LYS A 53 13.67 15.68 2.27
N SER A 54 12.99 14.83 1.50
CA SER A 54 11.58 15.01 1.13
C SER A 54 10.66 15.02 2.36
N TYR A 55 11.01 14.27 3.40
CA TYR A 55 10.26 14.21 4.64
C TYR A 55 10.51 15.45 5.53
N ALA A 56 11.78 15.88 5.66
CA ALA A 56 12.16 17.05 6.44
C ALA A 56 11.69 18.37 5.80
N HIS A 57 11.63 18.43 4.47
CA HIS A 57 11.25 19.59 3.68
C HIS A 57 10.13 19.23 2.69
N PRO A 58 8.87 19.13 3.15
CA PRO A 58 7.77 18.70 2.30
C PRO A 58 7.52 19.57 1.06
N GLU A 59 7.90 20.83 1.11
CA GLU A 59 7.84 21.82 0.03
C GLU A 59 8.95 21.69 -1.02
N ASP A 60 10.01 20.93 -0.75
CA ASP A 60 11.08 20.67 -1.70
C ASP A 60 10.58 19.67 -2.77
N VAL A 61 10.04 20.23 -3.85
CA VAL A 61 9.55 19.48 -5.02
C VAL A 61 10.63 18.58 -5.61
N ASP A 62 11.87 19.04 -5.67
CA ASP A 62 12.95 18.26 -6.27
C ASP A 62 13.30 17.04 -5.39
N ALA A 63 13.29 17.20 -4.06
CA ALA A 63 13.47 16.08 -3.14
C ALA A 63 12.34 15.06 -3.25
N ALA A 64 11.10 15.52 -3.36
CA ALA A 64 9.94 14.65 -3.56
C ALA A 64 10.03 13.86 -4.87
N LEU A 65 10.37 14.52 -5.99
CA LEU A 65 10.52 13.87 -7.29
C LEU A 65 11.70 12.89 -7.32
N ARG A 66 12.83 13.22 -6.67
CA ARG A 66 13.97 12.30 -6.53
C ARG A 66 13.58 11.04 -5.76
N TYR A 67 12.89 11.19 -4.63
CA TYR A 67 12.45 10.04 -3.84
C TYR A 67 11.48 9.16 -4.63
N ALA A 68 10.49 9.76 -5.28
CA ALA A 68 9.54 9.03 -6.13
C ALA A 68 10.26 8.25 -7.24
N LYS A 69 11.23 8.87 -7.92
CA LYS A 69 12.01 8.23 -8.98
C LYS A 69 12.79 7.02 -8.47
N GLU A 70 13.45 7.13 -7.32
CA GLU A 70 14.16 6.01 -6.71
C GLU A 70 13.19 4.89 -6.30
N ALA A 71 12.04 5.24 -5.71
CA ALA A 71 11.00 4.29 -5.32
C ALA A 71 10.49 3.49 -6.53
N ILE A 72 10.17 4.17 -7.63
CA ILE A 72 9.77 3.56 -8.90
C ILE A 72 10.86 2.63 -9.43
N ALA A 73 12.14 3.04 -9.38
CA ALA A 73 13.25 2.23 -9.87
C ALA A 73 13.43 0.91 -9.10
N HIS A 74 12.96 0.84 -7.85
CA HIS A 74 12.97 -0.37 -7.02
C HIS A 74 11.64 -1.12 -7.02
N GLY A 75 10.65 -0.68 -7.81
CA GLY A 75 9.31 -1.26 -7.86
C GLY A 75 8.43 -0.94 -6.65
N ASP A 76 8.85 0.00 -5.80
CA ASP A 76 8.07 0.48 -4.65
C ASP A 76 7.12 1.61 -5.09
N TYR A 77 6.06 1.21 -5.81
CA TYR A 77 5.08 2.16 -6.33
C TYR A 77 4.23 2.79 -5.22
N GLU A 78 4.03 2.09 -4.10
CA GLU A 78 3.30 2.60 -2.95
C GLU A 78 4.02 3.81 -2.34
N SER A 79 5.33 3.70 -2.14
CA SER A 79 6.16 4.81 -1.67
C SER A 79 6.27 5.96 -2.67
N ALA A 80 6.11 5.70 -3.97
CA ALA A 80 6.22 6.73 -5.01
C ALA A 80 4.98 7.64 -5.11
N VAL A 81 3.78 7.13 -4.79
CA VAL A 81 2.52 7.89 -4.98
C VAL A 81 2.48 9.14 -4.11
N ALA A 82 2.69 9.00 -2.80
CA ALA A 82 2.55 10.10 -1.85
C ALA A 82 3.43 11.35 -2.16
N PRO A 83 4.74 11.23 -2.47
CA PRO A 83 5.54 12.38 -2.86
C PRO A 83 5.08 13.00 -4.20
N LEU A 84 4.66 12.20 -5.19
CA LEU A 84 4.13 12.73 -6.46
C LEU A 84 2.82 13.50 -6.27
N GLU A 85 1.91 12.99 -5.45
CA GLU A 85 0.67 13.69 -5.10
C GLU A 85 0.95 15.00 -4.38
N ARG A 86 1.94 15.00 -3.47
CA ARG A 86 2.36 16.23 -2.78
C ARG A 86 2.86 17.29 -3.78
N VAL A 87 3.62 16.89 -4.81
CA VAL A 87 4.01 17.82 -5.88
C VAL A 87 2.79 18.43 -6.57
N LEU A 88 1.73 17.64 -6.80
CA LEU A 88 0.46 18.14 -7.36
C LEU A 88 -0.34 19.03 -6.40
N MET A 89 -0.13 18.93 -5.08
CA MET A 89 -0.71 19.86 -4.10
C MET A 89 -0.11 21.26 -4.25
N PHE A 90 1.19 21.37 -4.56
CA PHE A 90 1.84 22.66 -4.83
C PHE A 90 1.57 23.16 -6.24
N ASN A 91 1.60 22.28 -7.24
CA ASN A 91 1.30 22.63 -8.63
C ASN A 91 0.44 21.56 -9.31
N SER A 92 -0.87 21.79 -9.29
CA SER A 92 -1.85 20.88 -9.85
C SER A 92 -1.88 20.85 -11.39
N LYS A 93 -1.11 21.68 -12.09
CA LYS A 93 -1.13 21.78 -13.57
C LYS A 93 -0.06 20.93 -14.26
N LEU A 94 0.65 20.09 -13.50
CA LEU A 94 1.70 19.22 -14.03
C LEU A 94 1.11 17.93 -14.58
N ALA A 95 0.68 17.97 -15.85
CA ALA A 95 0.10 16.80 -16.53
C ALA A 95 1.02 15.57 -16.54
N SER A 96 2.34 15.78 -16.67
CA SER A 96 3.33 14.70 -16.60
C SER A 96 3.39 14.02 -15.23
N VAL A 97 3.44 14.80 -14.14
CA VAL A 97 3.40 14.26 -12.77
C VAL A 97 2.08 13.55 -12.51
N ARG A 98 0.96 14.12 -12.99
CA ARG A 98 -0.37 13.51 -12.88
C ARG A 98 -0.47 12.18 -13.62
N LEU A 99 0.14 12.08 -14.81
CA LEU A 99 0.26 10.81 -15.52
C LEU A 99 0.98 9.78 -14.66
N GLU A 100 2.13 10.12 -14.10
CA GLU A 100 2.91 9.18 -13.27
C GLU A 100 2.11 8.74 -12.03
N VAL A 101 1.38 9.62 -11.34
CA VAL A 101 0.47 9.22 -10.24
C VAL A 101 -0.57 8.19 -10.72
N GLY A 102 -1.22 8.45 -11.86
CA GLY A 102 -2.19 7.52 -12.43
C GLY A 102 -1.58 6.16 -12.79
N VAL A 103 -0.37 6.15 -13.36
CA VAL A 103 0.37 4.92 -13.68
C VAL A 103 0.74 4.15 -12.41
N MET A 104 1.20 4.82 -11.35
CA MET A 104 1.53 4.16 -10.08
C MET A 104 0.29 3.50 -9.46
N TYR A 105 -0.85 4.19 -9.43
CA TYR A 105 -2.10 3.57 -8.98
C TYR A 105 -2.53 2.38 -9.85
N TYR A 106 -2.33 2.44 -11.17
CA TYR A 106 -2.59 1.31 -12.05
C TYR A 106 -1.72 0.09 -11.70
N LEU A 107 -0.41 0.30 -11.47
CA LEU A 107 0.53 -0.76 -11.09
C LEU A 107 0.21 -1.39 -9.72
N LEU A 108 -0.42 -0.62 -8.83
CA LEU A 108 -0.94 -1.10 -7.54
C LEU A 108 -2.31 -1.79 -7.65
N ASN A 109 -2.86 -1.97 -8.87
CA ASN A 109 -4.22 -2.46 -9.14
C ASN A 109 -5.33 -1.58 -8.51
N ALA A 110 -5.04 -0.32 -8.19
CA ALA A 110 -5.99 0.65 -7.69
C ALA A 110 -6.69 1.38 -8.85
N HIS A 111 -7.36 0.62 -9.74
CA HIS A 111 -7.86 1.12 -11.02
C HIS A 111 -8.77 2.35 -10.91
N LYS A 112 -9.65 2.41 -9.92
CA LYS A 112 -10.52 3.60 -9.71
C LYS A 112 -9.72 4.87 -9.41
N ALA A 113 -8.64 4.77 -8.63
CA ALA A 113 -7.77 5.92 -8.36
C ALA A 113 -6.96 6.28 -9.60
N ALA A 114 -6.41 5.26 -10.29
CA ALA A 114 -5.70 5.44 -11.55
C ALA A 114 -6.55 6.18 -12.58
N GLU A 115 -7.79 5.74 -12.77
CA GLU A 115 -8.78 6.30 -13.69
C GLU A 115 -8.96 7.81 -13.48
N VAL A 116 -9.14 8.25 -12.21
CA VAL A 116 -9.30 9.67 -11.87
C VAL A 116 -8.12 10.52 -12.37
N HIS A 117 -6.89 10.08 -12.11
CA HIS A 117 -5.69 10.82 -12.51
C HIS A 117 -5.46 10.77 -14.02
N LEU A 118 -5.66 9.62 -14.66
CA LEU A 118 -5.45 9.44 -16.10
C LEU A 118 -6.49 10.21 -16.94
N TYR A 119 -7.76 10.26 -16.50
CA TYR A 119 -8.78 11.08 -17.16
C TYR A 119 -8.44 12.58 -17.13
N GLN A 120 -7.90 13.05 -16.01
CA GLN A 120 -7.46 14.43 -15.90
C GLN A 120 -6.31 14.76 -16.84
N VAL A 121 -5.44 13.80 -17.19
CA VAL A 121 -4.40 14.00 -18.21
C VAL A 121 -5.01 14.13 -19.61
N ILE A 122 -5.93 13.25 -20.00
CA ILE A 122 -6.51 13.30 -21.36
C ILE A 122 -7.41 14.52 -21.59
N THR A 123 -8.02 15.03 -20.53
CA THR A 123 -8.89 16.22 -20.57
C THR A 123 -8.12 17.53 -20.36
N ASP A 124 -6.84 17.49 -19.99
CA ASP A 124 -6.03 18.70 -19.85
C ASP A 124 -5.72 19.29 -21.24
N PRO A 125 -6.15 20.55 -21.53
CA PRO A 125 -5.85 21.21 -22.79
C PRO A 125 -4.35 21.53 -22.97
N LYS A 126 -3.55 21.49 -21.90
CA LYS A 126 -2.10 21.75 -21.92
C LYS A 126 -1.26 20.48 -22.01
N ALA A 127 -1.85 19.30 -21.79
CA ALA A 127 -1.15 18.05 -21.98
C ALA A 127 -0.90 17.82 -23.48
N ASP A 128 0.35 17.51 -23.83
CA ASP A 128 0.72 17.14 -25.19
C ASP A 128 0.11 15.78 -25.60
N ASP A 129 0.14 15.50 -26.90
CA ASP A 129 -0.47 14.30 -27.47
C ASP A 129 0.18 13.00 -26.97
N ASP A 130 1.47 13.02 -26.59
CA ASP A 130 2.17 11.82 -26.16
C ASP A 130 1.82 11.45 -24.73
N LEU A 131 1.66 12.43 -23.84
CA LEU A 131 1.10 12.23 -22.50
C LEU A 131 -0.32 11.67 -22.59
N LYS A 132 -1.16 12.21 -23.48
CA LYS A 132 -2.54 11.73 -23.68
C LYS A 132 -2.56 10.29 -24.21
N LYS A 133 -1.74 9.97 -25.21
CA LYS A 133 -1.60 8.61 -25.73
C LYS A 133 -1.15 7.63 -24.64
N ARG A 134 -0.16 8.01 -23.81
CA ARG A 134 0.27 7.19 -22.67
C ARG A 134 -0.90 6.96 -21.71
N ALA A 135 -1.62 8.01 -21.32
CA ALA A 135 -2.77 7.87 -20.43
C ALA A 135 -3.84 6.94 -21.01
N TYR A 136 -4.23 7.12 -22.28
CA TYR A 136 -5.15 6.23 -22.97
C TYR A 136 -4.71 4.77 -22.96
N SER A 137 -3.41 4.50 -23.14
CA SER A 137 -2.90 3.12 -23.15
C SER A 137 -3.08 2.38 -21.82
N TYR A 138 -3.18 3.10 -20.70
CA TYR A 138 -3.50 2.52 -19.39
C TYR A 138 -5.00 2.46 -19.16
N LEU A 139 -5.75 3.46 -19.65
CA LEU A 139 -7.22 3.46 -19.59
C LEU A 139 -7.84 2.27 -20.37
N ASP A 140 -7.24 1.87 -21.49
CA ASP A 140 -7.71 0.75 -22.30
C ASP A 140 -7.44 -0.64 -21.67
N LYS A 141 -6.48 -0.71 -20.75
CA LYS A 141 -6.03 -1.97 -20.13
C LYS A 141 -6.68 -2.27 -18.77
N MET A 142 -7.49 -1.36 -18.24
CA MET A 142 -8.07 -1.50 -16.90
C MET A 142 -9.47 -2.10 -16.90
#